data_AF-A0A9E0TYK0-F1
#
_entry.id   AF-A0A9E0TYK0-F1
#
_cell.length_a   1.000
_cell.length_b   1.000
_cell.length_c   1.000
_cell.angle_alpha   90.00
_cell.angle_beta   90.00
_cell.angle_gamma   90.00
#
_symmetry.space_group_name_H-M   'P 1'
#
loop_
_entity.id
_entity.type
_entity.pdbx_description
1 polymer ?
#
loop_
_entity_poly.entity_id
_entity_poly.type
_entity_poly.pdbx_seq_one_letter_code
_entity_poly.pdbx_strand_id
1 'polypeptide(L)'
;VAQTEQSLNNIGAILAKEGLNFEHVVSSTVYLKDMEDFALMNSAYSARFNSLIKPSRTTIQAAKLPKSARVEITCIALRNMNHKIHRINTEYAPQAIGPYSQAISAGPFLFLSGQIPMHPEGAAITVEDIEDQTEQVMNNMGAILAQANMSFDNVVSSTVYLQDMGDFAVMNKIYAGRFNNVVKPSRTTIQAAKLPKEARVEITCIAFRNMSSL
;
A
#
# COMPACT_ATOMS: atom_id res chain seq x y z
N VAL A 1 17.23 7.45 -9.05
CA VAL A 1 16.88 7.06 -10.44
C VAL A 1 17.55 5.75 -10.85
N ALA A 2 18.86 5.70 -11.13
CA ALA A 2 19.53 4.51 -11.67
C ALA A 2 19.29 3.20 -10.89
N GLN A 3 19.35 3.22 -9.54
CA GLN A 3 19.08 2.01 -8.76
C GLN A 3 17.59 1.59 -8.80
N THR A 4 16.67 2.54 -8.90
CA THR A 4 15.23 2.25 -9.10
C THR A 4 15.01 1.57 -10.44
N GLU A 5 15.63 2.11 -11.50
CA GLU A 5 15.56 1.51 -12.84
C GLU A 5 16.17 0.12 -12.86
N GLN A 6 17.32 -0.09 -12.21
CA GLN A 6 17.94 -1.40 -12.11
C GLN A 6 17.04 -2.41 -11.37
N SER A 7 16.44 -2.02 -10.23
CA SER A 7 15.50 -2.88 -9.51
C SER A 7 14.28 -3.25 -10.36
N LEU A 8 13.73 -2.28 -11.10
CA LEU A 8 12.63 -2.53 -12.03
C LEU A 8 13.07 -3.40 -13.22
N ASN A 9 14.25 -3.20 -13.79
CA ASN A 9 14.78 -4.05 -14.87
C ASN A 9 14.92 -5.51 -14.40
N ASN A 10 15.38 -5.73 -13.17
CA ASN A 10 15.47 -7.06 -12.58
C ASN A 10 14.09 -7.70 -12.41
N ILE A 11 13.11 -6.96 -11.88
CA ILE A 11 11.71 -7.41 -11.78
C ILE A 11 11.17 -7.77 -13.16
N GLY A 12 11.35 -6.90 -14.15
CA GLY A 12 10.90 -7.13 -15.52
C GLY A 12 11.50 -8.39 -16.15
N ALA A 13 12.79 -8.66 -15.91
CA ALA A 13 13.44 -9.87 -16.38
C ALA A 13 12.87 -11.14 -15.71
N ILE A 14 12.49 -11.08 -14.43
CA ILE A 14 11.84 -12.19 -13.72
C ILE A 14 10.43 -12.42 -14.27
N LEU A 15 9.64 -11.37 -14.45
CA LEU A 15 8.30 -11.45 -15.03
C LEU A 15 8.34 -12.06 -16.44
N ALA A 16 9.26 -11.60 -17.28
CA ALA A 16 9.39 -12.06 -18.66
C ALA A 16 9.70 -13.57 -18.76
N LYS A 17 10.49 -14.13 -17.83
CA LYS A 17 10.76 -15.58 -17.76
C LYS A 17 9.49 -16.41 -17.55
N GLU A 18 8.48 -15.82 -16.93
CA GLU A 18 7.18 -16.44 -16.67
C GLU A 18 6.10 -16.05 -17.70
N GLY A 19 6.49 -15.37 -18.79
CA GLY A 19 5.56 -14.84 -19.78
C GLY A 19 4.72 -13.65 -19.30
N LEU A 20 5.13 -13.00 -18.21
CA LEU A 20 4.44 -11.86 -17.61
C LEU A 20 5.15 -10.54 -17.95
N ASN A 21 4.45 -9.44 -17.70
CA ASN A 21 4.97 -8.08 -17.82
C ASN A 21 4.47 -7.21 -16.65
N PHE A 22 4.80 -5.93 -16.63
CA PHE A 22 4.41 -5.01 -15.55
C PHE A 22 2.90 -4.78 -15.39
N GLU A 23 2.08 -5.08 -16.40
CA GLU A 23 0.61 -5.00 -16.29
C GLU A 23 0.02 -6.11 -15.41
N HIS A 24 0.80 -7.17 -15.16
CA HIS A 24 0.40 -8.26 -14.28
C HIS A 24 0.69 -7.96 -12.81
N VAL A 25 1.48 -6.93 -12.51
CA VAL A 25 1.80 -6.54 -11.14
C VAL A 25 0.60 -5.84 -10.52
N VAL A 26 0.08 -6.40 -9.44
CA VAL A 26 -1.13 -5.92 -8.74
C VAL A 26 -0.79 -5.12 -7.49
N SER A 27 0.36 -5.38 -6.88
CA SER A 27 0.80 -4.74 -5.65
C SER A 27 2.32 -4.64 -5.61
N SER A 28 2.82 -3.61 -4.94
CA SER A 28 4.25 -3.37 -4.75
C SER A 28 4.54 -2.71 -3.41
N THR A 29 5.71 -3.00 -2.85
CA THR A 29 6.24 -2.27 -1.70
C THR A 29 7.60 -1.72 -2.06
N VAL A 30 7.78 -0.42 -1.86
CA VAL A 30 9.03 0.29 -2.12
C VAL A 30 9.65 0.68 -0.80
N TYR A 31 10.86 0.19 -0.55
CA TYR A 31 11.67 0.56 0.59
C TYR A 31 12.75 1.52 0.12
N LEU A 32 12.72 2.76 0.61
CA LEU A 32 13.73 3.76 0.33
C LEU A 32 14.76 3.79 1.45
N LYS A 33 16.02 4.04 1.11
CA LYS A 33 17.04 4.41 2.09
C LYS A 33 16.77 5.80 2.67
N ASP A 34 16.29 6.71 1.82
CA ASP A 34 16.02 8.11 2.15
C ASP A 34 14.70 8.54 1.52
N MET A 35 13.77 9.07 2.32
CA MET A 35 12.47 9.54 1.84
C MET A 35 12.61 10.76 0.90
N GLU A 36 13.73 11.48 0.93
CA GLU A 36 14.02 12.55 -0.04
C GLU A 36 14.08 12.04 -1.49
N ASP A 37 14.41 10.75 -1.69
CA ASP A 37 14.44 10.12 -3.02
C ASP A 37 13.04 9.84 -3.59
N PHE A 38 11.94 10.11 -2.85
CA PHE A 38 10.59 9.72 -3.24
C PHE A 38 10.17 10.23 -4.62
N ALA A 39 10.42 11.51 -4.93
CA ALA A 39 10.09 12.10 -6.22
C ALA A 39 10.91 11.50 -7.37
N LEU A 40 12.22 11.29 -7.15
CA LEU A 40 13.12 10.66 -8.12
C LEU A 40 12.76 9.19 -8.37
N MET A 41 12.35 8.47 -7.32
CA MET A 41 11.84 7.10 -7.42
C MET A 41 10.55 7.08 -8.23
N ASN A 42 9.59 7.98 -7.95
CA ASN A 42 8.34 8.08 -8.69
C ASN A 42 8.55 8.32 -10.19
N SER A 43 9.54 9.14 -10.56
CA SER A 43 9.87 9.39 -11.97
C SER A 43 10.27 8.11 -12.70
N ALA A 44 11.23 7.35 -12.14
CA ALA A 44 11.65 6.06 -12.70
C ALA A 44 10.54 5.00 -12.67
N TYR A 45 9.76 4.96 -11.59
CA TYR A 45 8.65 4.03 -11.41
C TYR A 45 7.55 4.24 -12.46
N SER A 46 7.20 5.50 -12.74
CA SER A 46 6.17 5.87 -13.72
C SER A 46 6.52 5.43 -15.14
N ALA A 47 7.81 5.38 -15.49
CA ALA A 47 8.26 4.93 -16.81
C ALA A 47 7.93 3.44 -17.06
N ARG A 48 7.84 2.62 -16.01
CA ARG A 48 7.49 1.19 -16.09
C ARG A 48 6.01 0.94 -15.86
N PHE A 49 5.40 1.63 -14.90
CA PHE A 49 3.97 1.55 -14.61
C PHE A 49 3.21 2.69 -15.31
N ASN A 50 3.32 2.72 -16.63
CA ASN A 50 2.78 3.78 -17.48
C ASN A 50 1.34 3.48 -17.97
N SER A 51 0.80 2.31 -17.65
CA SER A 51 -0.57 1.93 -17.99
C SER A 51 -1.60 2.73 -17.19
N LEU A 52 -2.86 2.68 -17.63
CA LEU A 52 -3.99 3.27 -16.93
C LEU A 52 -4.19 2.62 -15.55
N ILE A 53 -3.89 1.32 -15.42
CA ILE A 53 -4.05 0.53 -14.19
C ILE A 53 -2.67 0.33 -13.56
N LYS A 54 -2.38 1.16 -12.56
CA LYS A 54 -1.14 1.07 -11.78
C LYS A 54 -1.35 0.17 -10.56
N PRO A 55 -0.36 -0.60 -10.12
CA PRO A 55 -0.52 -1.46 -8.94
C PRO A 55 -0.88 -0.67 -7.70
N SER A 56 -1.37 -1.35 -6.67
CA SER A 56 -1.32 -0.81 -5.32
C SER A 56 0.15 -0.65 -4.90
N ARG A 57 0.42 0.32 -4.04
CA ARG A 57 1.78 0.60 -3.59
C ARG A 57 1.82 1.10 -2.15
N THR A 58 2.82 0.62 -1.42
CA THR A 58 3.27 1.19 -0.16
C THR A 58 4.70 1.68 -0.32
N THR A 59 5.06 2.81 0.29
CA THR A 59 6.42 3.34 0.22
C THR A 59 6.86 3.87 1.57
N ILE A 60 7.90 3.27 2.14
CA ILE A 60 8.44 3.66 3.44
C ILE A 60 9.94 3.86 3.37
N GLN A 61 10.49 4.67 4.27
CA GLN A 61 11.95 4.69 4.47
C GLN A 61 12.33 3.56 5.42
N ALA A 62 13.15 2.64 4.94
CA ALA A 62 13.69 1.56 5.75
C ALA A 62 14.84 2.08 6.63
N ALA A 63 14.96 1.55 7.85
CA ALA A 63 16.09 1.86 8.74
C ALA A 63 17.45 1.53 8.10
N LYS A 64 17.50 0.45 7.32
CA LYS A 64 18.68 0.05 6.55
C LYS A 64 18.25 -0.85 5.39
N LEU A 65 18.95 -0.73 4.27
CA LEU A 65 18.85 -1.65 3.14
C LEU A 65 20.13 -2.48 2.98
N PRO A 66 20.04 -3.71 2.44
CA PRO A 66 21.20 -4.56 2.20
C PRO A 66 22.22 -3.90 1.26
N LYS A 67 23.51 -4.22 1.45
CA LYS A 67 24.59 -3.85 0.52
C LYS A 67 24.64 -2.37 0.12
N SER A 68 24.22 -1.47 1.02
CA SER A 68 24.15 -0.02 0.78
C SER A 68 23.20 0.38 -0.38
N ALA A 69 22.23 -0.46 -0.72
CA ALA A 69 21.19 -0.11 -1.69
C ALA A 69 20.43 1.16 -1.24
N ARG A 70 19.99 1.96 -2.21
CA ARG A 70 19.13 3.13 -1.99
C ARG A 70 17.66 2.80 -2.10
N VAL A 71 17.32 1.71 -2.78
CA VAL A 71 15.94 1.28 -2.99
C VAL A 71 15.87 -0.24 -3.09
N GLU A 72 14.84 -0.79 -2.46
CA GLU A 72 14.41 -2.17 -2.66
C GLU A 72 12.93 -2.15 -3.06
N ILE A 73 12.55 -2.99 -4.03
CA ILE A 73 11.18 -3.08 -4.52
C ILE A 73 10.78 -4.54 -4.50
N THR A 74 9.68 -4.83 -3.82
CA THR A 74 9.00 -6.12 -3.89
C THR A 74 7.68 -5.94 -4.60
N CYS A 75 7.19 -6.99 -5.24
CA CYS A 75 5.90 -6.92 -5.93
C CYS A 75 5.20 -8.28 -5.98
N ILE A 76 3.87 -8.23 -6.11
CA ILE A 76 3.02 -9.37 -6.38
C ILE A 76 2.50 -9.23 -7.81
N ALA A 77 2.66 -10.28 -8.61
CA ALA A 77 2.12 -10.36 -9.96
C ALA A 77 1.13 -11.52 -10.09
N LEU A 78 0.05 -11.31 -10.85
CA LEU A 78 -0.99 -12.29 -11.11
C LEU A 78 -0.81 -12.87 -12.52
N ARG A 79 -0.68 -14.20 -12.62
CA ARG A 79 -0.52 -14.89 -13.91
C ARG A 79 -1.82 -14.97 -14.72
N ASN A 80 -2.94 -15.28 -14.07
CA ASN A 80 -4.22 -15.48 -14.76
C ASN A 80 -5.10 -14.23 -14.66
N MET A 81 -5.21 -13.52 -15.78
CA MET A 81 -5.94 -12.26 -15.92
C MET A 81 -7.39 -12.45 -16.37
N ASN A 82 -7.90 -13.69 -16.45
CA ASN A 82 -9.31 -13.96 -16.77
C ASN A 82 -10.27 -13.25 -15.80
N HIS A 83 -9.80 -12.99 -14.58
CA HIS A 83 -10.40 -11.99 -13.71
C HIS A 83 -9.76 -10.64 -14.02
N LYS A 84 -10.52 -9.77 -14.68
CA LYS A 84 -10.09 -8.41 -15.02
C LYS A 84 -9.50 -7.71 -13.79
N ILE A 85 -8.29 -7.18 -13.91
CA ILE A 85 -7.73 -6.26 -12.92
C ILE A 85 -8.49 -4.94 -13.03
N HIS A 86 -8.95 -4.42 -11.89
CA HIS A 86 -9.67 -3.15 -11.83
C HIS A 86 -9.04 -2.21 -10.80
N ARG A 87 -8.87 -0.95 -11.21
CA ARG A 87 -8.56 0.13 -10.28
C ARG A 87 -9.80 0.42 -9.42
N ILE A 88 -9.60 0.49 -8.10
CA ILE A 88 -10.57 1.04 -7.17
C ILE A 88 -10.17 2.49 -6.90
N ASN A 89 -11.16 3.38 -6.99
CA ASN A 89 -11.00 4.80 -6.73
C ASN A 89 -12.26 5.34 -6.06
N THR A 90 -12.10 6.07 -4.97
CA THR A 90 -13.17 6.76 -4.25
C THR A 90 -12.72 8.17 -3.89
N GLU A 91 -13.68 9.09 -3.85
CA GLU A 91 -13.48 10.47 -3.39
C GLU A 91 -13.54 10.56 -1.86
N TYR A 92 -13.94 9.50 -1.16
CA TYR A 92 -13.99 9.42 0.31
C TYR A 92 -12.69 8.94 0.94
N ALA A 93 -11.63 8.80 0.14
CA ALA A 93 -10.27 8.54 0.59
C ALA A 93 -9.29 9.42 -0.21
N PRO A 94 -8.10 9.71 0.33
CA PRO A 94 -7.14 10.56 -0.34
C PRO A 94 -6.74 10.02 -1.70
N GLN A 95 -6.65 10.90 -2.70
CA GLN A 95 -6.14 10.51 -4.01
C GLN A 95 -4.66 10.11 -3.92
N ALA A 96 -4.22 9.20 -4.80
CA ALA A 96 -2.84 8.77 -4.84
C ALA A 96 -1.90 9.95 -5.15
N ILE A 97 -0.88 10.16 -4.32
CA ILE A 97 0.11 11.25 -4.49
C ILE A 97 1.32 10.83 -5.35
N GLY A 98 1.18 9.74 -6.10
CA GLY A 98 2.23 9.17 -6.93
C GLY A 98 1.67 8.12 -7.91
N PRO A 99 2.54 7.43 -8.64
CA PRO A 99 2.15 6.49 -9.70
C PRO A 99 1.65 5.15 -9.14
N TYR A 100 0.52 5.15 -8.44
CA TYR A 100 -0.14 3.98 -7.88
C TYR A 100 -1.66 4.20 -7.78
N SER A 101 -2.42 3.11 -7.62
CA SER A 101 -3.87 3.17 -7.39
C SER A 101 -4.20 3.17 -5.90
N GLN A 102 -5.34 3.71 -5.45
CA GLN A 102 -5.78 3.56 -4.04
C GLN A 102 -5.88 2.08 -3.64
N ALA A 103 -6.47 1.27 -4.52
CA ALA A 103 -6.41 -0.17 -4.44
C ALA A 103 -6.55 -0.80 -5.84
N ILE A 104 -6.16 -2.06 -5.94
CA ILE A 104 -6.34 -2.91 -7.12
C ILE A 104 -7.18 -4.13 -6.74
N SER A 105 -8.29 -4.33 -7.45
CA SER A 105 -9.03 -5.58 -7.42
C SER A 105 -8.48 -6.52 -8.49
N ALA A 106 -8.15 -7.75 -8.09
CA ALA A 106 -7.60 -8.78 -8.96
C ALA A 106 -8.19 -10.15 -8.58
N GLY A 107 -9.24 -10.56 -9.30
CA GLY A 107 -10.02 -11.75 -8.94
C GLY A 107 -10.71 -11.58 -7.58
N PRO A 108 -10.61 -12.57 -6.67
CA PRO A 108 -11.22 -12.48 -5.35
C PRO A 108 -10.42 -11.57 -4.41
N PHE A 109 -9.25 -11.09 -4.80
CA PHE A 109 -8.39 -10.27 -3.94
C PHE A 109 -8.57 -8.78 -4.21
N LEU A 110 -8.40 -7.99 -3.16
CA LEU A 110 -8.25 -6.56 -3.21
C LEU A 110 -6.94 -6.19 -2.49
N PHE A 111 -6.05 -5.52 -3.20
CA PHE A 111 -4.77 -5.05 -2.69
C PHE A 111 -4.86 -3.54 -2.43
N LEU A 112 -4.84 -3.12 -1.17
CA LEU A 112 -4.87 -1.70 -0.82
C LEU A 112 -3.45 -1.12 -0.86
N SER A 113 -3.32 0.11 -1.33
CA SER A 113 -2.09 0.88 -1.14
C SER A 113 -1.92 1.25 0.33
N GLY A 114 -0.71 1.67 0.69
CA GLY A 114 -0.46 2.23 2.01
C GLY A 114 -1.32 3.47 2.24
N GLN A 115 -2.13 3.43 3.28
CA GLN A 115 -3.00 4.52 3.72
C GLN A 115 -2.26 5.32 4.79
N ILE A 116 -2.04 6.60 4.50
CA ILE A 116 -1.54 7.62 5.43
C ILE A 116 -2.71 8.46 5.97
N PRO A 117 -2.56 9.19 7.10
CA PRO A 117 -3.64 9.94 7.76
C PRO A 117 -3.96 11.27 7.06
N MET A 118 -4.07 11.24 5.74
CA MET A 118 -4.53 12.37 4.96
C MET A 118 -6.05 12.33 4.87
N HIS A 119 -6.70 13.49 4.87
CA HIS A 119 -8.14 13.59 4.59
C HIS A 119 -8.39 13.49 3.08
N PRO A 120 -9.59 13.08 2.63
CA PRO A 120 -9.91 12.95 1.21
C PRO A 120 -9.69 14.24 0.40
N GLU A 121 -9.97 15.39 1.02
CA GLU A 121 -9.81 16.73 0.44
C GLU A 121 -8.36 17.26 0.55
N GLY A 122 -7.51 16.60 1.35
CA GLY A 122 -6.29 17.19 1.89
C GLY A 122 -5.07 17.15 0.97
N ALA A 123 -4.27 18.22 1.02
CA ALA A 123 -2.92 18.27 0.44
C ALA A 123 -1.81 17.89 1.46
N ALA A 124 -2.17 17.84 2.75
CA ALA A 124 -1.30 17.60 3.89
C ALA A 124 -2.02 16.81 4.99
N ILE A 125 -1.24 16.25 5.92
CA ILE A 125 -1.74 15.66 7.17
C ILE A 125 -1.97 16.81 8.15
N THR A 126 -3.17 16.88 8.73
CA THR A 126 -3.59 17.99 9.61
C THR A 126 -3.73 17.57 11.08
N VAL A 127 -3.64 16.27 11.36
CA VAL A 127 -3.72 15.70 12.71
C VAL A 127 -2.33 15.26 13.17
N GLU A 128 -1.94 15.62 14.39
CA GLU A 128 -0.56 15.44 14.88
C GLU A 128 -0.39 14.19 15.76
N ASP A 129 -1.40 13.83 16.56
CA ASP A 129 -1.31 12.68 17.46
C ASP A 129 -1.55 11.34 16.74
N ILE A 130 -1.08 10.26 17.37
CA ILE A 130 -1.20 8.93 16.80
C ILE A 130 -2.66 8.45 16.79
N GLU A 131 -3.46 8.86 17.78
CA GLU A 131 -4.87 8.53 17.89
C GLU A 131 -5.64 8.95 16.63
N ASP A 132 -5.65 10.24 16.33
CA ASP A 132 -6.40 10.81 15.21
C ASP A 132 -5.80 10.37 13.88
N GLN A 133 -4.47 10.24 13.79
CA GLN A 133 -3.84 9.68 12.59
C GLN A 133 -4.28 8.24 12.35
N THR A 134 -4.31 7.40 13.38
CA THR A 134 -4.76 6.01 13.23
C THR A 134 -6.23 5.96 12.84
N GLU A 135 -7.09 6.77 13.46
CA GLU A 135 -8.51 6.84 13.08
C GLU A 135 -8.69 7.25 11.62
N GLN A 136 -7.95 8.27 11.16
CA GLN A 136 -8.03 8.71 9.76
C GLN A 136 -7.56 7.62 8.78
N VAL A 137 -6.46 6.91 9.10
CA VAL A 137 -6.00 5.77 8.30
C VAL A 137 -7.07 4.68 8.22
N MET A 138 -7.70 4.33 9.34
CA MET A 138 -8.76 3.33 9.36
C MET A 138 -10.01 3.79 8.59
N ASN A 139 -10.37 5.07 8.65
CA ASN A 139 -11.48 5.62 7.87
C ASN A 139 -11.19 5.56 6.35
N ASN A 140 -9.96 5.91 5.94
CA ASN A 140 -9.52 5.83 4.54
C ASN A 140 -9.60 4.38 4.02
N MET A 141 -9.10 3.41 4.81
CA MET A 141 -9.21 1.99 4.48
C MET A 141 -10.67 1.55 4.34
N GLY A 142 -11.54 1.96 5.28
CA GLY A 142 -12.97 1.66 5.25
C GLY A 142 -13.66 2.19 3.99
N ALA A 143 -13.37 3.43 3.59
CA ALA A 143 -13.90 4.04 2.37
C ALA A 143 -13.48 3.28 1.10
N ILE A 144 -12.21 2.86 1.01
CA ILE A 144 -11.70 2.09 -0.14
C ILE A 144 -12.30 0.68 -0.17
N LEU A 145 -12.43 0.01 0.97
CA LEU A 145 -13.09 -1.29 1.08
C LEU A 145 -14.56 -1.16 0.63
N ALA A 146 -15.28 -0.15 1.12
CA ALA A 146 -16.68 0.09 0.75
C ALA A 146 -16.85 0.32 -0.76
N GLN A 147 -15.94 1.09 -1.39
CA GLN A 147 -15.94 1.28 -2.85
C GLN A 147 -15.79 -0.04 -3.63
N ALA A 148 -15.18 -1.05 -3.04
CA ALA A 148 -15.02 -2.39 -3.61
C ALA A 148 -16.16 -3.37 -3.21
N ASN A 149 -17.22 -2.88 -2.57
CA ASN A 149 -18.27 -3.67 -1.92
C ASN A 149 -17.71 -4.68 -0.92
N MET A 150 -16.75 -4.23 -0.11
CA MET A 150 -16.09 -4.99 0.96
C MET A 150 -16.14 -4.20 2.27
N SER A 151 -15.78 -4.87 3.37
CA SER A 151 -15.63 -4.27 4.69
C SER A 151 -14.37 -4.81 5.38
N PHE A 152 -14.15 -4.41 6.63
CA PHE A 152 -13.06 -4.95 7.45
C PHE A 152 -13.15 -6.48 7.68
N ASP A 153 -14.34 -7.08 7.57
CA ASP A 153 -14.53 -8.54 7.61
C ASP A 153 -13.79 -9.27 6.47
N ASN A 154 -13.56 -8.57 5.36
CA ASN A 154 -12.87 -9.15 4.21
C ASN A 154 -11.35 -9.07 4.35
N VAL A 155 -10.80 -8.34 5.31
CA VAL A 155 -9.34 -8.16 5.43
C VAL A 155 -8.73 -9.42 6.01
N VAL A 156 -7.79 -10.03 5.27
CA VAL A 156 -7.13 -11.29 5.68
C VAL A 156 -5.67 -11.08 6.11
N SER A 157 -5.04 -10.00 5.64
CA SER A 157 -3.67 -9.64 6.00
C SER A 157 -3.50 -8.13 6.04
N SER A 158 -2.77 -7.62 7.03
CA SER A 158 -2.42 -6.22 7.14
C SER A 158 -0.94 -6.03 7.50
N THR A 159 -0.35 -4.96 7.00
CA THR A 159 0.96 -4.49 7.44
C THR A 159 0.83 -3.07 7.94
N VAL A 160 1.30 -2.85 9.17
CA VAL A 160 1.30 -1.54 9.83
C VAL A 160 2.73 -1.05 9.91
N TYR A 161 2.97 0.16 9.42
CA TYR A 161 4.22 0.88 9.60
C TYR A 161 4.00 2.01 10.59
N LEU A 162 4.82 2.07 11.63
CA LEU A 162 4.86 3.17 12.59
C LEU A 162 6.16 3.94 12.44
N GLN A 163 6.14 5.26 12.56
CA GLN A 163 7.35 6.06 12.66
C GLN A 163 8.07 5.81 14.00
N ASP A 164 7.30 5.65 15.07
CA ASP A 164 7.79 5.35 16.42
C ASP A 164 7.04 4.14 16.98
N MET A 165 7.75 3.11 17.44
CA MET A 165 7.12 1.94 18.06
C MET A 165 6.52 2.26 19.45
N GLY A 166 6.89 3.39 20.07
CA GLY A 166 6.24 3.89 21.29
C GLY A 166 4.73 4.11 21.12
N ASP A 167 4.29 4.41 19.90
CA ASP A 167 2.89 4.63 19.52
C ASP A 167 2.07 3.33 19.41
N PHE A 168 2.71 2.16 19.52
CA PHE A 168 2.08 0.86 19.24
C PHE A 168 0.81 0.60 20.04
N ALA A 169 0.84 0.82 21.36
CA ALA A 169 -0.28 0.49 22.23
C ALA A 169 -1.54 1.29 21.87
N VAL A 170 -1.36 2.57 21.57
CA VAL A 170 -2.43 3.50 21.20
C VAL A 170 -3.00 3.14 19.83
N MET A 171 -2.15 3.05 18.81
CA MET A 171 -2.55 2.63 17.46
C MET A 171 -3.27 1.28 17.51
N ASN A 172 -2.74 0.32 18.28
CA ASN A 172 -3.31 -1.03 18.35
C ASN A 172 -4.72 -1.05 18.93
N LYS A 173 -5.03 -0.18 19.91
CA LYS A 173 -6.37 -0.08 20.49
C LYS A 173 -7.39 0.32 19.42
N ILE A 174 -7.09 1.34 18.63
CA ILE A 174 -7.96 1.84 17.55
C ILE A 174 -8.06 0.81 16.43
N TYR A 175 -6.92 0.28 15.97
CA TYR A 175 -6.87 -0.76 14.95
C TYR A 175 -7.75 -1.96 15.33
N ALA A 176 -7.56 -2.52 16.53
CA ALA A 176 -8.32 -3.67 17.01
C ALA A 176 -9.83 -3.38 17.10
N GLY A 177 -10.20 -2.15 17.44
CA GLY A 177 -11.59 -1.69 17.47
C GLY A 177 -12.33 -1.90 16.15
N ARG A 178 -11.63 -1.75 15.01
CA ARG A 178 -12.20 -1.95 13.67
C ARG A 178 -12.45 -3.42 13.32
N PHE A 179 -11.91 -4.35 14.11
CA PHE A 179 -12.06 -5.80 13.92
C PHE A 179 -12.79 -6.50 15.07
N ASN A 180 -13.47 -5.77 15.97
CA ASN A 180 -14.06 -6.35 17.18
C ASN A 180 -15.14 -7.42 16.92
N ASN A 181 -15.84 -7.35 15.78
CA ASN A 181 -16.96 -8.23 15.45
C ASN A 181 -16.69 -9.14 14.24
N VAL A 182 -15.43 -9.26 13.82
CA VAL A 182 -15.02 -9.96 12.61
C VAL A 182 -13.75 -10.76 12.86
N VAL A 183 -13.38 -11.64 11.92
CA VAL A 183 -12.12 -12.36 12.02
C VAL A 183 -10.95 -11.38 11.91
N LYS A 184 -10.06 -11.39 12.90
CA LYS A 184 -8.88 -10.52 12.89
C LYS A 184 -7.90 -11.00 11.80
N PRO A 185 -7.40 -10.10 10.94
CA PRO A 185 -6.41 -10.48 9.93
C PRO A 185 -5.09 -10.90 10.57
N SER A 186 -4.31 -11.67 9.83
CA SER A 186 -2.87 -11.75 10.08
C SER A 186 -2.27 -10.33 10.03
N ARG A 187 -1.36 -10.00 10.94
CA ARG A 187 -0.77 -8.67 10.99
C ARG A 187 0.72 -8.70 11.26
N THR A 188 1.44 -7.83 10.56
CA THR A 188 2.81 -7.45 10.91
C THR A 188 2.86 -5.96 11.24
N THR A 189 3.59 -5.58 12.29
CA THR A 189 3.85 -4.18 12.63
C THR A 189 5.34 -3.92 12.63
N ILE A 190 5.78 -2.88 11.93
CA ILE A 190 7.18 -2.56 11.68
C ILE A 190 7.42 -1.08 12.00
N GLN A 191 8.52 -0.75 12.67
CA GLN A 191 8.96 0.64 12.76
C GLN A 191 9.68 1.03 11.46
N ALA A 192 9.16 2.03 10.74
CA ALA A 192 9.80 2.67 9.61
C ALA A 192 10.71 3.81 10.10
N ALA A 193 11.76 4.13 9.35
CA ALA A 193 12.61 5.28 9.70
C ALA A 193 11.88 6.61 9.44
N LYS A 194 11.11 6.67 8.35
CA LYS A 194 10.22 7.77 7.97
C LYS A 194 9.09 7.24 7.11
N LEU A 195 7.94 7.89 7.17
CA LEU A 195 6.80 7.66 6.29
C LEU A 195 6.57 8.87 5.38
N PRO A 196 5.88 8.71 4.23
CA PRO A 196 5.56 9.82 3.36
C PRO A 196 4.79 10.92 4.11
N LYS A 197 5.05 12.18 3.77
CA LYS A 197 4.39 13.36 4.38
C LYS A 197 4.60 13.47 5.90
N GLU A 198 5.65 12.86 6.44
CA GLU A 198 5.93 12.83 7.89
C GLU A 198 4.78 12.20 8.71
N ALA A 199 4.06 11.24 8.12
CA ALA A 199 3.05 10.47 8.83
C ALA A 199 3.68 9.67 10.00
N ARG A 200 2.91 9.46 11.07
CA ARG A 200 3.28 8.57 12.19
C ARG A 200 2.85 7.13 11.95
N VAL A 201 1.83 6.91 11.12
CA VAL A 201 1.29 5.59 10.80
C VAL A 201 0.92 5.47 9.32
N GLU A 202 1.26 4.33 8.72
CA GLU A 202 0.81 3.93 7.38
C GLU A 202 0.35 2.47 7.44
N ILE A 203 -0.84 2.17 6.90
CA ILE A 203 -1.39 0.80 6.91
C ILE A 203 -1.77 0.37 5.50
N THR A 204 -1.33 -0.81 5.11
CA THR A 204 -1.79 -1.52 3.90
C THR A 204 -2.45 -2.83 4.28
N CYS A 205 -3.34 -3.33 3.43
CA CYS A 205 -3.95 -4.63 3.62
C CYS A 205 -4.28 -5.36 2.32
N ILE A 206 -4.47 -6.67 2.45
CA ILE A 206 -5.05 -7.54 1.44
C ILE A 206 -6.41 -7.98 1.97
N ALA A 207 -7.45 -7.76 1.18
CA ALA A 207 -8.78 -8.28 1.43
C ALA A 207 -9.14 -9.39 0.44
N PHE A 208 -10.01 -10.29 0.88
CA PHE A 208 -10.48 -11.44 0.12
C PHE A 208 -12.02 -11.45 0.08
N ARG A 209 -12.56 -11.53 -1.14
CA ARG A 209 -13.99 -11.75 -1.38
C ARG A 209 -14.27 -13.23 -1.20
N ASN A 210 -15.14 -13.55 -0.24
CA ASN A 210 -15.67 -14.90 -0.17
C ASN A 210 -16.61 -15.11 -1.37
N MET A 211 -16.18 -15.93 -2.33
CA MET A 211 -16.94 -16.20 -3.57
C MET A 211 -18.07 -17.22 -3.38
N SER A 212 -18.24 -17.80 -2.17
CA SER A 212 -19.28 -18.80 -1.90
C SER A 212 -20.69 -18.22 -1.66
N SER A 213 -20.86 -16.90 -1.84
CA SER A 213 -22.14 -16.18 -1.75
C SER A 213 -22.54 -15.47 -3.06
N LEU A 214 -22.00 -15.90 -4.20
CA LEU A 214 -22.37 -15.44 -5.55
C LEU A 214 -23.12 -16.54 -6.31
#